data_AF-A0A7R8X8G2-F1
#
_entry.id   AF-A0A7R8X8G2-F1
#
_cell.length_a   1.000
_cell.length_b   1.000
_cell.length_c   1.000
_cell.angle_alpha   90.00
_cell.angle_beta   90.00
_cell.angle_gamma   90.00
#
_symmetry.space_group_name_H-M   'P 1'
#
loop_
_entity.id
_entity.type
_entity.pdbx_description
1 polymer ?
#
loop_
_entity_poly.entity_id
_entity_poly.type
_entity_poly.pdbx_seq_one_letter_code
_entity_poly.pdbx_strand_id
1 'polypeptide(L)'
;MDAFTLRGAGCLSGLLLLVQMENGALIFLFLWLGCLLSASVCQECGGVLTDPSGDITSPNYPDSYPPNSNCHWEIYAPSMKNIIVVFNEFNLEDTVDCFSGDFLSITDPNGDSSLFCGQDHPWTVESVGNSLVVSFVSDSDDELGLKFSLSYVTPSVCEAGWHEFGGRCYFFSGEEVTFDDARMDCEARNAQMTSIHSKQEQLFVQERAKTPTVWIGATTTGMLYEDPLAFEFLDGTRNDYHNVWPFEAYRPGGCASDCGMLLVPDRWVNRPCSISRPVICESTLENGEDWFCYDDPFQCFHVSTEAFDFDTARSYCLQYPGVDILSIGDDEWKQVLAGQSFEHNDFLPHPLPRSREFWIGLRKGVAGDWMWVDGSPFDLDRWEYGSPAEEGGECAVVTTSSWEDLDKAEFASYVCKKSP
;
A
#
# COMPACT_ATOMS: atom_id res chain seq x y z
N MET A 1 10.45 -15.93 -57.65
CA MET A 1 11.74 -15.69 -56.97
C MET A 1 11.70 -14.26 -56.47
N ASP A 2 12.24 -14.04 -55.27
CA ASP A 2 12.25 -12.84 -54.41
C ASP A 2 11.16 -12.83 -53.32
N ALA A 3 11.54 -13.38 -52.16
CA ALA A 3 10.86 -13.21 -50.88
C ALA A 3 11.59 -12.12 -50.09
N PHE A 4 10.87 -11.05 -49.71
CA PHE A 4 11.36 -10.03 -48.78
C PHE A 4 11.17 -10.53 -47.34
N THR A 5 12.26 -10.58 -46.57
CA THR A 5 12.22 -10.88 -45.14
C THR A 5 12.07 -9.58 -44.35
N LEU A 6 10.93 -9.35 -43.72
CA LEU A 6 10.76 -8.32 -42.70
C LEU A 6 11.24 -8.87 -41.36
N ARG A 7 12.29 -8.27 -40.79
CA ARG A 7 12.69 -8.52 -39.39
C ARG A 7 11.79 -7.68 -38.48
N GLY A 8 10.85 -8.33 -37.83
CA GLY A 8 10.13 -7.85 -36.66
C GLY A 8 9.85 -9.05 -35.76
N ALA A 9 10.25 -8.96 -34.50
CA ALA A 9 9.99 -10.00 -33.51
C ALA A 9 8.47 -10.24 -33.40
N GLY A 10 8.04 -11.46 -33.68
CA GLY A 10 6.63 -11.87 -33.68
C GLY A 10 6.47 -13.18 -34.43
N CYS A 11 6.29 -14.27 -33.69
CA CYS A 11 6.00 -15.60 -34.23
C CYS A 11 4.63 -15.64 -34.91
N LEU A 12 4.56 -15.23 -36.18
CA LEU A 12 3.45 -15.56 -37.07
C LEU A 12 4.01 -15.81 -38.47
N SER A 13 4.20 -17.08 -38.83
CA SER A 13 4.39 -17.45 -40.24
C SER A 13 3.08 -18.01 -40.79
N GLY A 14 2.36 -17.20 -41.57
CA GLY A 14 1.21 -17.65 -42.35
C GLY A 14 1.65 -18.01 -43.77
N LEU A 15 1.23 -19.17 -44.28
CA LEU A 15 1.48 -19.55 -45.68
C LEU A 15 0.36 -19.01 -46.57
N LEU A 16 0.70 -18.11 -47.51
CA LEU A 16 -0.25 -17.54 -48.46
C LEU A 16 -0.37 -18.44 -49.69
N LEU A 17 -1.53 -19.06 -49.90
CA LEU A 17 -1.82 -19.88 -51.09
C LEU A 17 -2.67 -19.10 -52.09
N LEU A 18 -2.13 -18.91 -53.29
CA LEU A 18 -2.81 -18.27 -54.42
C LEU A 18 -3.62 -19.33 -55.19
N VAL A 19 -4.94 -19.19 -55.23
CA VAL A 19 -5.81 -19.98 -56.10
C VAL A 19 -6.36 -19.09 -57.20
N GLN A 20 -6.11 -19.46 -58.45
CA GLN A 20 -6.61 -18.75 -59.62
C GLN A 20 -7.91 -19.42 -60.10
N MET A 21 -8.99 -18.63 -60.18
CA MET A 21 -10.27 -19.09 -60.75
C MET A 21 -10.32 -18.76 -62.25
N GLU A 22 -11.06 -19.55 -63.03
CA GLU A 22 -11.10 -19.49 -64.51
C GLU A 22 -11.52 -18.13 -65.13
N ASN A 23 -11.99 -17.18 -64.32
CA ASN A 23 -12.37 -15.82 -64.75
C ASN A 23 -11.36 -14.71 -64.34
N GLY A 24 -10.16 -15.08 -63.88
CA GLY A 24 -9.06 -14.12 -63.70
C GLY A 24 -9.09 -13.27 -62.42
N ALA A 25 -10.03 -13.49 -61.50
CA ALA A 25 -10.02 -12.86 -60.17
C ALA A 25 -9.15 -13.66 -59.19
N LEU A 26 -8.28 -12.96 -58.44
CA LEU A 26 -7.45 -13.53 -57.37
C LEU A 26 -8.17 -13.37 -56.02
N ILE A 27 -8.34 -14.46 -55.28
CA ILE A 27 -8.91 -14.46 -53.92
C ILE A 27 -7.84 -14.95 -52.95
N PHE A 28 -7.58 -14.17 -51.90
CA PHE A 28 -6.66 -14.54 -50.82
C PHE A 28 -7.42 -15.28 -49.73
N LEU A 29 -7.15 -16.58 -49.55
CA LEU A 29 -7.71 -17.38 -48.46
C LEU A 29 -6.64 -17.59 -47.39
N PHE A 30 -6.86 -17.05 -46.21
CA PHE A 30 -6.08 -17.34 -45.02
C PHE A 30 -6.57 -18.67 -44.42
N LEU A 31 -5.84 -19.76 -44.67
CA LEU A 31 -6.09 -21.03 -43.99
C LEU A 31 -5.38 -21.02 -42.64
N TRP A 32 -6.15 -20.91 -41.55
CA TRP A 32 -5.69 -21.27 -40.22
C TRP A 32 -5.57 -22.80 -40.16
N LEU A 33 -4.42 -23.34 -40.54
CA LEU A 33 -4.03 -24.68 -40.10
C LEU A 33 -3.65 -24.56 -38.63
N GLY A 34 -4.51 -25.09 -37.75
CA GLY A 34 -4.19 -25.28 -36.35
C GLY A 34 -2.85 -26.00 -36.24
N CYS A 35 -1.88 -25.29 -35.68
CA CYS A 35 -0.54 -25.80 -35.46
C CYS A 35 -0.62 -26.90 -34.39
N LEU A 36 -0.63 -28.17 -34.81
CA LEU A 36 -0.19 -29.28 -33.98
C LEU A 36 1.34 -29.30 -34.00
N LEU A 37 1.95 -28.28 -33.42
CA LEU A 37 3.35 -28.20 -33.04
C LEU A 37 3.34 -27.51 -31.70
N SER A 38 3.91 -28.18 -30.69
CA SER A 38 4.10 -27.66 -29.35
C SER A 38 4.51 -26.19 -29.42
N ALA A 39 3.66 -25.31 -28.91
CA ALA A 39 4.11 -23.98 -28.55
C ALA A 39 5.19 -24.21 -27.48
N SER A 40 6.47 -24.14 -27.85
CA SER A 40 7.50 -23.88 -26.85
C SER A 40 7.23 -22.46 -26.39
N VAL A 41 6.48 -22.34 -25.30
CA VAL A 41 6.47 -21.12 -24.50
C VAL A 41 7.94 -20.84 -24.19
N CYS A 42 8.46 -19.68 -24.59
CA CYS A 42 9.67 -19.17 -23.99
C CYS A 42 9.30 -18.93 -22.52
N GLN A 43 9.61 -19.88 -21.65
CA GLN A 43 9.24 -19.82 -20.24
C GLN A 43 10.17 -18.81 -19.58
N GLU A 44 9.80 -17.54 -19.63
CA GLU A 44 10.45 -16.51 -18.82
C GLU A 44 10.14 -16.80 -17.34
N CYS A 45 11.19 -17.01 -16.56
CA CYS A 45 11.14 -17.08 -15.10
C CYS A 45 11.74 -15.78 -14.53
N GLY A 46 11.36 -15.43 -13.30
CA GLY A 46 11.74 -14.16 -12.71
C GLY A 46 10.61 -13.12 -12.73
N GLY A 47 10.98 -11.87 -12.41
CA GLY A 47 10.08 -10.72 -12.40
C GLY A 47 10.10 -9.96 -11.08
N VAL A 48 9.28 -8.91 -11.01
CA VAL A 48 9.08 -8.12 -9.79
C VAL A 48 7.85 -8.61 -9.06
N LEU A 49 7.98 -8.88 -7.77
CA LEU A 49 6.97 -9.43 -6.88
C LEU A 49 6.69 -8.43 -5.76
N THR A 50 5.47 -7.90 -5.72
CA THR A 50 5.05 -6.89 -4.74
C THR A 50 3.87 -7.34 -3.89
N ASP A 51 3.34 -8.54 -4.15
CA ASP A 51 2.23 -9.08 -3.38
C ASP A 51 2.71 -9.46 -1.96
N PRO A 52 1.84 -9.40 -0.93
CA PRO A 52 2.23 -9.73 0.44
C PRO A 52 2.71 -11.17 0.62
N SER A 53 2.37 -12.07 -0.30
CA SER A 53 2.88 -13.42 -0.38
C SER A 53 2.85 -13.93 -1.81
N GLY A 54 3.62 -14.98 -2.08
CA GLY A 54 3.58 -15.66 -3.36
C GLY A 54 4.52 -16.86 -3.43
N ASP A 55 4.48 -17.56 -4.55
CA ASP A 55 5.27 -18.75 -4.80
C ASP A 55 6.31 -18.48 -5.90
N ILE A 56 7.53 -18.98 -5.68
CA ILE A 56 8.65 -18.95 -6.62
C ILE A 56 9.01 -20.39 -6.94
N THR A 57 8.92 -20.77 -8.20
CA THR A 57 9.17 -22.15 -8.63
C THR A 57 10.25 -22.21 -9.69
N SER A 58 10.97 -23.33 -9.73
CA SER A 58 11.88 -23.62 -10.83
C SER A 58 11.11 -23.65 -12.16
N PRO A 59 11.74 -23.28 -13.29
CA PRO A 59 11.06 -23.43 -14.58
C PRO A 59 10.61 -24.88 -14.78
N ASN A 60 9.45 -25.10 -15.42
CA ASN A 60 8.78 -26.39 -15.59
C ASN A 60 8.29 -27.11 -14.32
N TYR A 61 8.37 -26.51 -13.13
CA TYR A 61 7.82 -27.13 -11.91
C TYR A 61 6.35 -27.59 -12.15
N PRO A 62 5.97 -28.82 -11.77
CA PRO A 62 6.64 -29.75 -10.85
C PRO A 62 7.66 -30.71 -11.49
N ASP A 63 7.96 -30.55 -12.78
CA ASP A 63 9.00 -31.29 -13.49
C ASP A 63 10.38 -30.64 -13.30
N SER A 64 11.42 -31.27 -13.85
CA SER A 64 12.79 -30.77 -13.81
C SER A 64 12.95 -29.40 -14.46
N TYR A 65 13.77 -28.54 -13.85
CA TYR A 65 14.20 -27.32 -14.53
C TYR A 65 15.07 -27.63 -15.77
N PRO A 66 15.06 -26.77 -16.79
CA PRO A 66 15.91 -26.92 -17.96
C PRO A 66 17.34 -26.45 -17.65
N PRO A 67 18.35 -27.00 -18.35
CA PRO A 67 19.72 -26.54 -18.23
C PRO A 67 19.85 -25.10 -18.76
N ASN A 68 20.86 -24.38 -18.29
CA ASN A 68 21.19 -22.98 -18.60
C ASN A 68 20.06 -22.02 -18.21
N SER A 69 19.31 -22.35 -17.16
CA SER A 69 18.32 -21.45 -16.59
C SER A 69 18.99 -20.25 -15.95
N ASN A 70 18.38 -19.07 -16.10
CA ASN A 70 18.81 -17.86 -15.42
C ASN A 70 17.58 -17.03 -15.07
N CYS A 71 17.13 -17.18 -13.82
CA CYS A 71 15.92 -16.58 -13.30
C CYS A 71 16.26 -15.58 -12.21
N HIS A 72 15.55 -14.45 -12.20
CA HIS A 72 15.79 -13.38 -11.25
C HIS A 72 14.46 -12.80 -10.76
N TRP A 73 14.19 -12.93 -9.46
CA TRP A 73 13.00 -12.38 -8.81
C TRP A 73 13.40 -11.27 -7.84
N GLU A 74 12.76 -10.11 -7.97
CA GLU A 74 12.89 -8.99 -7.04
C GLU A 74 11.61 -8.92 -6.19
N ILE A 75 11.73 -9.18 -4.90
CA ILE A 75 10.62 -9.15 -3.96
C ILE A 75 10.69 -7.83 -3.20
N TYR A 76 9.59 -7.08 -3.18
CA TYR A 76 9.45 -5.84 -2.43
C TYR A 76 8.30 -5.96 -1.43
N ALA A 77 8.59 -5.64 -0.18
CA ALA A 77 7.65 -5.53 0.91
C ALA A 77 7.44 -4.04 1.29
N PRO A 78 6.34 -3.73 2.00
CA PRO A 78 6.18 -2.41 2.63
C PRO A 78 7.35 -2.05 3.54
N SER A 79 7.59 -0.75 3.75
CA SER A 79 8.72 -0.28 4.56
C SER A 79 8.72 -0.87 5.96
N MET A 80 9.90 -1.11 6.52
CA MET A 80 10.11 -1.74 7.84
C MET A 80 9.51 -3.15 8.02
N LYS A 81 9.17 -3.84 6.92
CA LYS A 81 8.84 -5.27 6.94
C LYS A 81 10.02 -6.10 6.47
N ASN A 82 10.20 -7.25 7.10
CA ASN A 82 11.08 -8.29 6.57
C ASN A 82 10.27 -9.22 5.65
N ILE A 83 10.95 -9.87 4.72
CA ILE A 83 10.43 -10.89 3.83
C ILE A 83 10.93 -12.22 4.39
N ILE A 84 10.01 -13.15 4.63
CA ILE A 84 10.34 -14.52 5.02
C ILE A 84 10.17 -15.42 3.80
N VAL A 85 11.27 -16.03 3.35
CA VAL A 85 11.28 -17.04 2.30
C VAL A 85 11.29 -18.42 2.95
N VAL A 86 10.41 -19.31 2.50
CA VAL A 86 10.23 -20.68 2.97
C VAL A 86 10.56 -21.64 1.83
N PHE A 87 11.40 -22.63 2.11
CA PHE A 87 11.76 -23.69 1.17
C PHE A 87 10.76 -24.84 1.30
N ASN A 88 9.86 -24.98 0.31
CA ASN A 88 8.84 -26.04 0.30
C ASN A 88 9.39 -27.34 -0.28
N GLU A 89 10.14 -27.24 -1.37
CA GLU A 89 10.86 -28.33 -2.03
C GLU A 89 12.17 -27.76 -2.57
N PHE A 90 13.30 -28.42 -2.33
CA PHE A 90 14.60 -27.93 -2.79
C PHE A 90 15.53 -29.09 -3.10
N ASN A 91 15.87 -29.24 -4.37
CA ASN A 91 16.80 -30.25 -4.86
C ASN A 91 17.47 -29.72 -6.12
N LEU A 92 18.68 -29.17 -5.96
CA LEU A 92 19.56 -28.73 -7.05
C LEU A 92 20.73 -29.70 -7.21
N GLU A 93 21.58 -29.46 -8.21
CA GLU A 93 22.84 -30.18 -8.33
C GLU A 93 23.72 -29.92 -7.09
N ASP A 94 24.35 -30.97 -6.56
CA ASP A 94 25.18 -30.89 -5.37
C ASP A 94 26.67 -30.79 -5.75
N THR A 95 27.25 -29.61 -5.52
CA THR A 95 28.68 -29.35 -5.72
C THR A 95 29.30 -28.77 -4.45
N VAL A 96 30.61 -28.96 -4.28
CA VAL A 96 31.31 -28.57 -3.03
C VAL A 96 31.26 -27.06 -2.76
N ASP A 97 31.19 -26.25 -3.80
CA ASP A 97 31.21 -24.79 -3.72
C ASP A 97 29.92 -24.12 -4.21
N CYS A 98 28.92 -24.89 -4.67
CA CYS A 98 27.69 -24.45 -5.35
C CYS A 98 27.89 -23.64 -6.64
N PHE A 99 28.99 -22.90 -6.77
CA PHE A 99 29.29 -22.08 -7.95
C PHE A 99 29.71 -22.89 -9.17
N SER A 100 30.18 -24.12 -8.98
CA SER A 100 30.61 -24.99 -10.08
C SER A 100 29.48 -25.77 -10.74
N GLY A 101 28.27 -25.72 -10.18
CA GLY A 101 27.05 -26.33 -10.72
C GLY A 101 25.86 -25.39 -10.54
N ASP A 102 24.70 -25.97 -10.23
CA ASP A 102 23.47 -25.20 -10.03
C ASP A 102 23.39 -24.53 -8.66
N PHE A 103 22.85 -23.32 -8.64
CA PHE A 103 22.66 -22.62 -7.38
C PHE A 103 21.44 -21.72 -7.36
N LEU A 104 20.95 -21.51 -6.13
CA LEU A 104 20.02 -20.46 -5.79
C LEU A 104 20.70 -19.51 -4.80
N SER A 105 20.65 -18.21 -5.09
CA SER A 105 21.13 -17.18 -4.18
C SER A 105 19.98 -16.30 -3.70
N ILE A 106 20.04 -15.95 -2.42
CA ILE A 106 19.15 -14.97 -1.78
C ILE A 106 20.02 -13.80 -1.35
N THR A 107 19.74 -12.61 -1.87
CA THR A 107 20.52 -11.39 -1.64
C THR A 107 19.67 -10.32 -0.96
N ASP A 108 20.17 -9.80 0.16
CA ASP A 108 19.58 -8.74 0.98
C ASP A 108 19.86 -7.34 0.40
N PRO A 109 19.13 -6.30 0.85
CA PRO A 109 19.31 -4.92 0.39
C PRO A 109 20.70 -4.35 0.67
N ASN A 110 21.37 -4.85 1.71
CA ASN A 110 22.72 -4.46 2.09
C ASN A 110 23.81 -5.11 1.21
N GLY A 111 23.43 -6.00 0.29
CA GLY A 111 24.33 -6.74 -0.59
C GLY A 111 24.85 -8.06 -0.02
N ASP A 112 24.46 -8.42 1.22
CA ASP A 112 24.77 -9.74 1.77
C ASP A 112 24.01 -10.81 0.99
N SER A 113 24.69 -11.90 0.62
CA SER A 113 24.09 -12.98 -0.17
C SER A 113 24.38 -14.34 0.42
N SER A 114 23.32 -15.14 0.56
CA SER A 114 23.42 -16.57 0.88
C SER A 114 23.29 -17.39 -0.39
N LEU A 115 24.01 -18.52 -0.47
CA LEU A 115 24.07 -19.41 -1.63
C LEU A 115 23.67 -20.83 -1.23
N PHE A 116 22.85 -21.49 -2.03
CA PHE A 116 22.29 -22.81 -1.77
C PHE A 116 22.39 -23.70 -3.01
N CYS A 117 22.74 -24.98 -2.82
CA CYS A 117 22.76 -26.02 -3.84
C CYS A 117 22.52 -27.39 -3.20
N GLY A 118 22.43 -28.46 -4.00
CA GLY A 118 22.11 -29.80 -3.50
C GLY A 118 20.76 -29.85 -2.78
N GLN A 119 20.76 -30.43 -1.59
CA GLN A 119 19.58 -30.54 -0.71
C GLN A 119 19.76 -29.77 0.62
N ASP A 120 20.85 -29.02 0.78
CA ASP A 120 21.12 -28.29 2.03
C ASP A 120 20.48 -26.90 1.99
N HIS A 121 19.54 -26.64 2.89
CA HIS A 121 18.80 -25.38 2.97
C HIS A 121 18.34 -25.09 4.42
N PRO A 122 18.20 -23.81 4.82
CA PRO A 122 17.90 -23.42 6.20
C PRO A 122 16.41 -23.56 6.60
N TRP A 123 15.58 -24.21 5.77
CA TRP A 123 14.10 -24.20 5.80
C TRP A 123 13.47 -22.82 5.56
N THR A 124 13.99 -21.79 6.21
CA THR A 124 13.50 -20.41 6.13
C THR A 124 14.65 -19.41 6.10
N VAL A 125 14.51 -18.33 5.34
CA VAL A 125 15.41 -17.17 5.31
C VAL A 125 14.58 -15.92 5.58
N GLU A 126 15.04 -15.06 6.49
CA GLU A 126 14.42 -13.77 6.80
C GLU A 126 15.34 -12.65 6.30
N SER A 127 14.79 -11.70 5.55
CA SER A 127 15.55 -10.55 5.05
C SER A 127 15.84 -9.54 6.16
N VAL A 128 16.90 -8.75 5.97
CA VAL A 128 17.32 -7.65 6.86
C VAL A 128 16.51 -6.37 6.61
N GLY A 129 15.86 -6.26 5.45
CA GLY A 129 15.01 -5.14 5.11
C GLY A 129 13.83 -5.53 4.21
N ASN A 130 13.19 -4.54 3.61
CA ASN A 130 11.93 -4.72 2.87
C ASN A 130 12.10 -5.07 1.39
N SER A 131 13.28 -5.49 0.97
CA SER A 131 13.48 -6.03 -0.37
C SER A 131 14.41 -7.23 -0.33
N LEU A 132 14.21 -8.17 -1.25
CA LEU A 132 15.04 -9.37 -1.33
C LEU A 132 15.12 -9.82 -2.79
N VAL A 133 16.30 -10.22 -3.23
CA VAL A 133 16.52 -10.74 -4.57
C VAL A 133 16.75 -12.25 -4.50
N VAL A 134 15.97 -13.01 -5.24
CA VAL A 134 16.18 -14.45 -5.44
C VAL A 134 16.70 -14.66 -6.85
N SER A 135 17.87 -15.27 -6.99
CA SER A 135 18.45 -15.64 -8.29
C SER A 135 18.67 -17.14 -8.38
N PHE A 136 18.27 -17.74 -9.49
CA PHE A 136 18.52 -19.14 -9.79
C PHE A 136 19.29 -19.26 -11.10
N VAL A 137 20.40 -20.00 -11.05
CA VAL A 137 21.23 -20.29 -12.22
C VAL A 137 21.47 -21.78 -12.28
N SER A 138 21.26 -22.37 -13.47
CA SER A 138 21.64 -23.74 -13.75
C SER A 138 22.67 -23.83 -14.87
N ASP A 139 23.44 -24.91 -14.88
CA ASP A 139 24.52 -25.14 -15.84
C ASP A 139 24.06 -25.97 -17.05
N SER A 140 24.98 -26.62 -17.78
CA SER A 140 24.63 -27.38 -18.99
C SER A 140 24.37 -28.88 -18.78
N ASP A 141 24.43 -29.36 -17.53
CA ASP A 141 24.44 -30.79 -17.20
C ASP A 141 23.01 -31.35 -16.92
N ASP A 142 22.91 -32.56 -16.35
CA ASP A 142 21.66 -33.35 -16.32
C ASP A 142 20.76 -33.03 -15.12
N GLU A 143 19.67 -32.32 -15.38
CA GLU A 143 18.72 -31.81 -14.36
C GLU A 143 17.64 -32.81 -13.93
N LEU A 144 17.80 -34.08 -14.27
CA LEU A 144 16.74 -35.07 -14.09
C LEU A 144 16.36 -35.27 -12.61
N GLY A 145 15.13 -34.92 -12.25
CA GLY A 145 14.62 -34.94 -10.88
C GLY A 145 14.97 -33.72 -10.03
N LEU A 146 15.66 -32.72 -10.57
CA LEU A 146 16.05 -31.49 -9.87
C LEU A 146 14.99 -30.40 -10.04
N LYS A 147 14.60 -29.77 -8.93
CA LYS A 147 13.51 -28.79 -8.87
C LYS A 147 13.48 -28.10 -7.52
N PHE A 148 12.85 -26.93 -7.51
CA PHE A 148 12.53 -26.24 -6.27
C PHE A 148 11.18 -25.54 -6.32
N SER A 149 10.60 -25.37 -5.14
CA SER A 149 9.48 -24.50 -4.86
C SER A 149 9.76 -23.76 -3.55
N LEU A 150 9.78 -22.44 -3.63
CA LEU A 150 9.83 -21.54 -2.50
C LEU A 150 8.50 -20.82 -2.38
N SER A 151 8.13 -20.44 -1.18
CA SER A 151 7.10 -19.43 -0.95
C SER A 151 7.72 -18.27 -0.20
N TYR A 152 7.28 -17.06 -0.48
CA TYR A 152 7.63 -15.91 0.32
C TYR A 152 6.38 -15.33 0.96
N VAL A 153 6.55 -14.83 2.17
CA VAL A 153 5.53 -14.08 2.88
C VAL A 153 6.19 -12.85 3.48
N THR A 154 5.58 -11.71 3.23
CA THR A 154 5.75 -10.56 4.09
C THR A 154 4.85 -10.82 5.30
N PRO A 155 5.35 -10.76 6.54
CA PRO A 155 4.52 -10.90 7.72
C PRO A 155 3.54 -9.70 7.82
N SER A 156 2.38 -9.85 7.20
CA SER A 156 1.21 -8.98 7.40
C SER A 156 0.19 -9.76 8.22
N VAL A 157 0.37 -9.73 9.54
CA VAL A 157 -0.56 -10.34 10.48
C VAL A 157 -1.54 -9.24 10.86
N CYS A 158 -2.72 -9.21 10.22
CA CYS A 158 -3.87 -8.64 10.93
C CYS A 158 -3.91 -9.33 12.29
N GLU A 159 -3.99 -8.56 13.39
CA GLU A 159 -3.86 -9.14 14.72
C GLU A 159 -4.83 -10.33 14.91
N ALA A 160 -4.53 -11.25 15.81
CA ALA A 160 -5.38 -12.41 16.04
C ALA A 160 -6.84 -11.97 16.32
N GLY A 161 -7.77 -12.38 15.45
CA GLY A 161 -9.19 -11.97 15.52
C GLY A 161 -9.62 -10.93 14.47
N TRP A 162 -8.68 -10.41 13.69
CA TRP A 162 -8.92 -9.56 12.52
C TRP A 162 -8.87 -10.38 11.23
N HIS A 163 -9.50 -9.86 10.17
CA HIS A 163 -9.60 -10.51 8.87
C HIS A 163 -9.09 -9.59 7.77
N GLU A 164 -8.20 -10.07 6.91
CA GLU A 164 -7.68 -9.29 5.79
C GLU A 164 -8.66 -9.30 4.60
N PHE A 165 -8.80 -8.14 3.95
CA PHE A 165 -9.39 -7.98 2.63
C PHE A 165 -8.86 -6.71 1.95
N GLY A 166 -8.31 -6.86 0.74
CA GLY A 166 -7.95 -5.70 -0.09
C GLY A 166 -6.87 -4.81 0.52
N GLY A 167 -5.96 -5.37 1.31
CA GLY A 167 -4.89 -4.61 1.97
C GLY A 167 -5.30 -3.98 3.31
N ARG A 168 -6.47 -4.34 3.84
CA ARG A 168 -7.03 -3.80 5.08
C ARG A 168 -7.45 -4.93 6.02
N CYS A 169 -7.35 -4.68 7.31
CA CYS A 169 -7.73 -5.56 8.40
C CYS A 169 -9.09 -5.16 8.96
N TYR A 170 -9.99 -6.11 9.11
CA TYR A 170 -11.35 -5.88 9.61
C TYR A 170 -11.61 -6.68 10.89
N PHE A 171 -12.11 -6.00 11.92
CA PHE A 171 -12.55 -6.59 13.16
C PHE A 171 -14.06 -6.51 13.30
N PHE A 172 -14.69 -7.64 13.58
CA PHE A 172 -16.14 -7.74 13.72
C PHE A 172 -16.49 -7.84 15.19
N SER A 173 -16.86 -6.70 15.80
CA SER A 173 -17.29 -6.68 17.20
C SER A 173 -18.59 -7.45 17.39
N GLY A 174 -18.72 -8.12 18.54
CA GLY A 174 -19.97 -8.72 19.00
C GLY A 174 -20.70 -7.87 20.04
N GLU A 175 -20.09 -6.80 20.54
CA GLU A 175 -20.64 -5.94 21.59
C GLU A 175 -21.56 -4.89 21.00
N GLU A 176 -22.74 -4.69 21.59
CA GLU A 176 -23.70 -3.70 21.11
C GLU A 176 -23.49 -2.35 21.82
N VAL A 177 -23.02 -1.36 21.08
CA VAL A 177 -22.68 -0.02 21.60
C VAL A 177 -23.34 1.08 20.76
N THR A 178 -23.47 2.28 21.33
CA THR A 178 -23.99 3.44 20.57
C THR A 178 -23.01 3.83 19.46
N PHE A 179 -23.40 4.66 18.50
CA PHE A 179 -22.50 5.01 17.39
C PHE A 179 -21.23 5.75 17.85
N ASP A 180 -21.37 6.68 18.80
CA ASP A 180 -20.21 7.39 19.35
C ASP A 180 -19.28 6.46 20.12
N ASP A 181 -19.85 5.53 20.90
CA ASP A 181 -19.09 4.49 21.60
C ASP A 181 -18.43 3.51 20.60
N ALA A 182 -19.11 3.17 19.50
CA ALA A 182 -18.58 2.33 18.43
C ALA A 182 -17.34 2.95 17.78
N ARG A 183 -17.38 4.27 17.56
CA ARG A 183 -16.22 5.03 17.07
C ARG A 183 -15.06 4.94 18.06
N MET A 184 -15.33 5.21 19.34
CA MET A 184 -14.33 5.11 20.41
C MET A 184 -13.76 3.70 20.55
N ASP A 185 -14.59 2.66 20.38
CA ASP A 185 -14.17 1.26 20.43
C ASP A 185 -13.23 0.88 19.29
N CYS A 186 -13.44 1.40 18.07
CA CYS A 186 -12.51 1.21 16.96
C CYS A 186 -11.23 2.03 17.16
N GLU A 187 -11.34 3.29 17.60
CA GLU A 187 -10.18 4.15 17.90
C GLU A 187 -9.28 3.53 18.99
N ALA A 188 -9.87 2.94 20.03
CA ALA A 188 -9.15 2.24 21.09
C ALA A 188 -8.38 1.00 20.59
N ARG A 189 -8.65 0.54 19.36
CA ARG A 189 -7.99 -0.57 18.67
C ARG A 189 -7.05 -0.11 17.56
N ASN A 190 -6.69 1.17 17.53
CA ASN A 190 -5.87 1.75 16.47
C ASN A 190 -6.49 1.53 15.07
N ALA A 191 -7.81 1.69 15.01
CA ALA A 191 -8.62 1.45 13.83
C ALA A 191 -9.72 2.52 13.73
N GLN A 192 -10.45 2.50 12.63
CA GLN A 192 -11.62 3.33 12.41
C GLN A 192 -12.84 2.48 12.10
N MET A 193 -14.02 3.10 12.10
CA MET A 193 -15.22 2.40 11.64
C MET A 193 -15.15 2.19 10.13
N THR A 194 -15.57 1.03 9.65
CA THR A 194 -15.31 0.64 8.24
C THR A 194 -15.98 1.54 7.22
N SER A 195 -15.26 1.86 6.15
CA SER A 195 -15.80 2.40 4.90
C SER A 195 -15.94 1.27 3.87
N ILE A 196 -16.75 1.46 2.83
CA ILE A 196 -17.02 0.41 1.83
C ILE A 196 -17.01 1.01 0.43
N HIS A 197 -16.05 0.60 -0.38
CA HIS A 197 -15.71 1.19 -1.68
C HIS A 197 -15.94 0.25 -2.87
N SER A 198 -16.37 -0.98 -2.62
CA SER A 198 -16.64 -1.92 -3.70
C SER A 198 -17.71 -2.94 -3.35
N LYS A 199 -18.27 -3.55 -4.40
CA LYS A 199 -19.21 -4.67 -4.25
C LYS A 199 -18.54 -5.87 -3.58
N GLN A 200 -17.27 -6.12 -3.85
CA GLN A 200 -16.51 -7.24 -3.31
C GLN A 200 -16.27 -7.05 -1.82
N GLU A 201 -15.91 -5.83 -1.40
CA GLU A 201 -15.80 -5.46 -0.01
C GLU A 201 -17.14 -5.55 0.72
N GLN A 202 -18.22 -5.07 0.09
CA GLN A 202 -19.56 -5.20 0.62
C GLN A 202 -19.93 -6.66 0.92
N LEU A 203 -19.61 -7.58 0.01
CA LEU A 203 -19.85 -9.02 0.20
C LEU A 203 -18.98 -9.58 1.32
N PHE A 204 -17.69 -9.19 1.36
CA PHE A 204 -16.75 -9.62 2.39
C PHE A 204 -17.24 -9.26 3.80
N VAL A 205 -17.68 -8.01 4.02
CA VAL A 205 -18.19 -7.57 5.33
C VAL A 205 -19.53 -8.22 5.68
N GLN A 206 -20.40 -8.47 4.69
CA GLN A 206 -21.70 -9.11 4.90
C GLN A 206 -21.58 -10.57 5.33
N GLU A 207 -20.68 -11.32 4.71
CA GLU A 207 -20.50 -12.75 5.00
C GLU A 207 -19.94 -12.99 6.41
N ARG A 208 -19.24 -12.01 6.98
CA ARG A 208 -18.54 -12.10 8.27
C ARG A 208 -19.26 -11.39 9.41
N ALA A 209 -20.13 -10.42 9.10
CA ALA A 209 -21.02 -9.81 10.07
C ALA A 209 -21.93 -10.89 10.68
N LYS A 210 -21.75 -11.15 11.98
CA LYS A 210 -22.49 -12.19 12.71
C LYS A 210 -23.90 -11.76 13.13
N THR A 211 -24.31 -10.54 12.78
CA THR A 211 -25.57 -9.93 13.18
C THR A 211 -26.31 -9.35 11.96
N PRO A 212 -27.65 -9.25 12.01
CA PRO A 212 -28.44 -8.71 10.88
C PRO A 212 -28.27 -7.20 10.69
N THR A 213 -27.70 -6.49 11.67
CA THR A 213 -27.50 -5.05 11.63
C THR A 213 -26.19 -4.69 12.33
N VAL A 214 -25.36 -3.86 11.69
CA VAL A 214 -24.02 -3.51 12.19
C VAL A 214 -23.68 -2.08 11.78
N TRP A 215 -23.02 -1.34 12.67
CA TRP A 215 -22.54 0.02 12.40
C TRP A 215 -21.40 -0.01 11.37
N ILE A 216 -21.42 0.99 10.48
CA ILE A 216 -20.36 1.32 9.53
C ILE A 216 -19.97 2.78 9.74
N GLY A 217 -18.77 3.16 9.32
CA GLY A 217 -18.20 4.49 9.55
C GLY A 217 -18.77 5.55 8.64
N ALA A 218 -20.09 5.76 8.63
CA ALA A 218 -20.73 6.76 7.80
C ALA A 218 -21.75 7.60 8.56
N THR A 219 -21.91 8.85 8.16
CA THR A 219 -22.97 9.75 8.64
C THR A 219 -23.72 10.35 7.47
N THR A 220 -24.83 11.03 7.75
CA THR A 220 -25.62 11.69 6.72
C THR A 220 -25.70 13.20 6.95
N THR A 221 -25.30 13.98 5.96
CA THR A 221 -25.27 15.45 5.96
C THR A 221 -26.39 16.01 5.07
N GLY A 222 -27.62 15.52 5.22
CA GLY A 222 -28.76 16.11 4.54
C GLY A 222 -29.89 15.16 4.19
N MET A 223 -30.78 15.63 3.30
CA MET A 223 -31.93 14.87 2.85
C MET A 223 -31.52 13.89 1.74
N LEU A 224 -31.46 12.59 2.06
CA LEU A 224 -31.13 11.47 1.15
C LEU A 224 -32.00 11.38 -0.13
N TYR A 225 -33.07 12.20 -0.25
CA TYR A 225 -33.95 12.25 -1.41
C TYR A 225 -33.39 13.13 -2.55
N GLU A 226 -32.50 14.08 -2.25
CA GLU A 226 -31.98 15.03 -3.24
C GLU A 226 -30.57 14.65 -3.73
N ASP A 227 -29.80 13.91 -2.93
CA ASP A 227 -28.45 13.49 -3.29
C ASP A 227 -28.10 12.07 -2.78
N PRO A 228 -27.88 11.09 -3.68
CA PRO A 228 -27.37 9.77 -3.29
C PRO A 228 -25.94 9.79 -2.71
N LEU A 229 -25.22 10.92 -2.78
CA LEU A 229 -23.94 11.16 -2.12
C LEU A 229 -24.07 11.60 -0.65
N ALA A 230 -25.28 11.75 -0.11
CA ALA A 230 -25.48 12.23 1.26
C ALA A 230 -25.02 11.26 2.38
N PHE A 231 -24.38 10.13 2.03
CA PHE A 231 -23.60 9.31 2.96
C PHE A 231 -22.13 9.72 2.87
N GLU A 232 -21.60 10.28 3.95
CA GLU A 232 -20.19 10.67 4.08
C GLU A 232 -19.50 9.71 5.05
N PHE A 233 -18.40 9.10 4.60
CA PHE A 233 -17.60 8.25 5.46
C PHE A 233 -16.77 9.08 6.45
N LEU A 234 -16.64 8.59 7.68
CA LEU A 234 -15.94 9.25 8.77
C LEU A 234 -14.42 9.36 8.54
N ASP A 235 -13.88 8.48 7.70
CA ASP A 235 -12.47 8.44 7.32
C ASP A 235 -12.11 9.44 6.21
N GLY A 236 -13.08 10.23 5.75
CA GLY A 236 -12.90 11.22 4.68
C GLY A 236 -12.81 10.61 3.28
N THR A 237 -12.90 9.28 3.15
CA THR A 237 -12.89 8.63 1.85
C THR A 237 -14.13 9.00 1.04
N ARG A 238 -13.96 9.04 -0.28
CA ARG A 238 -15.06 9.31 -1.18
C ARG A 238 -16.04 8.14 -1.16
N ASN A 239 -17.32 8.43 -1.03
CA ASN A 239 -18.40 7.48 -1.30
C ASN A 239 -18.51 7.24 -2.81
N ASP A 240 -17.68 6.36 -3.35
CA ASP A 240 -17.57 5.98 -4.77
C ASP A 240 -18.36 4.70 -5.10
N TYR A 241 -18.78 3.97 -4.08
CA TYR A 241 -19.65 2.80 -4.18
C TYR A 241 -20.93 3.01 -3.36
N HIS A 242 -22.09 2.96 -4.00
CA HIS A 242 -23.37 3.21 -3.34
C HIS A 242 -24.18 1.94 -3.15
N ASN A 243 -24.58 1.66 -1.90
CA ASN A 243 -25.48 0.54 -1.59
C ASN A 243 -26.66 0.95 -0.69
N VAL A 244 -27.27 2.11 -0.96
CA VAL A 244 -28.46 2.64 -0.24
C VAL A 244 -29.77 2.32 -0.97
N TRP A 245 -30.91 2.40 -0.27
CA TRP A 245 -32.23 2.26 -0.91
C TRP A 245 -32.55 3.49 -1.77
N PRO A 246 -33.08 3.33 -3.00
CA PRO A 246 -33.50 4.47 -3.82
C PRO A 246 -34.66 5.30 -3.23
N PHE A 247 -35.35 4.76 -2.22
CA PHE A 247 -36.55 5.34 -1.60
C PHE A 247 -36.61 5.02 -0.10
N GLU A 248 -35.58 5.34 0.67
CA GLU A 248 -35.73 5.30 2.13
C GLU A 248 -36.79 6.34 2.53
N ALA A 249 -37.95 5.83 2.94
CA ALA A 249 -39.12 6.65 3.25
C ALA A 249 -38.84 7.50 4.50
N TYR A 250 -38.60 8.78 4.26
CA TYR A 250 -38.86 9.92 5.15
C TYR A 250 -39.58 9.55 6.46
N ARG A 251 -38.91 9.74 7.61
CA ARG A 251 -39.60 10.02 8.88
C ARG A 251 -39.71 11.55 9.04
N PRO A 252 -40.92 12.13 8.97
CA PRO A 252 -41.12 13.52 9.34
C PRO A 252 -40.88 13.69 10.84
N GLY A 253 -39.80 14.37 11.21
CA GLY A 253 -39.59 14.89 12.55
C GLY A 253 -38.38 14.28 13.27
N GLY A 254 -37.26 15.00 13.22
CA GLY A 254 -36.15 14.84 14.15
C GLY A 254 -34.83 15.23 13.52
N CYS A 255 -34.31 16.41 13.86
CA CYS A 255 -32.94 16.83 13.59
C CYS A 255 -31.95 16.05 14.47
N ALA A 256 -31.84 14.74 14.28
CA ALA A 256 -30.72 13.97 14.79
C ALA A 256 -29.86 13.62 13.57
N SER A 257 -28.57 13.92 13.65
CA SER A 257 -27.56 13.33 12.78
C SER A 257 -27.83 11.83 12.71
N ASP A 258 -28.24 11.31 11.56
CA ASP A 258 -28.51 9.89 11.43
C ASP A 258 -27.22 9.19 11.03
N CYS A 259 -26.93 8.09 11.73
CA CYS A 259 -25.71 7.33 11.63
C CYS A 259 -25.88 6.12 10.69
N GLY A 260 -24.83 5.83 9.93
CA GLY A 260 -24.82 4.81 8.89
C GLY A 260 -24.71 3.41 9.46
N MET A 261 -25.58 2.52 8.97
CA MET A 261 -25.65 1.14 9.40
C MET A 261 -25.81 0.22 8.20
N LEU A 262 -25.12 -0.91 8.19
CA LEU A 262 -25.32 -1.99 7.23
C LEU A 262 -26.42 -2.93 7.75
N LEU A 263 -27.46 -3.15 6.92
CA LEU A 263 -28.39 -4.27 7.07
C LEU A 263 -27.82 -5.47 6.31
N VAL A 264 -27.59 -6.59 7.00
CA VAL A 264 -27.09 -7.83 6.38
C VAL A 264 -28.28 -8.71 5.99
N PRO A 265 -28.39 -9.17 4.72
CA PRO A 265 -27.46 -9.04 3.58
C PRO A 265 -27.82 -7.88 2.62
N ASP A 266 -28.67 -6.94 3.05
CA ASP A 266 -29.27 -5.92 2.19
C ASP A 266 -28.34 -4.71 1.92
N ARG A 267 -28.67 -3.55 2.50
CA ARG A 267 -28.27 -2.22 2.05
C ARG A 267 -27.86 -1.37 3.25
N TRP A 268 -27.19 -0.25 2.98
CA TRP A 268 -26.92 0.78 3.99
C TRP A 268 -28.17 1.58 4.27
N VAL A 269 -28.35 1.91 5.54
CA VAL A 269 -29.49 2.66 6.07
C VAL A 269 -29.01 3.64 7.13
N ASN A 270 -29.76 4.71 7.32
CA ASN A 270 -29.51 5.68 8.37
C ASN A 270 -30.37 5.33 9.61
N ARG A 271 -29.80 5.42 10.82
CA ARG A 271 -30.51 5.15 12.08
C ARG A 271 -30.11 6.14 13.17
N PRO A 272 -30.96 6.34 14.21
CA PRO A 272 -30.60 7.17 15.34
C PRO A 272 -29.31 6.67 16.00
N CYS A 273 -28.29 7.52 16.11
CA CYS A 273 -26.97 7.16 16.65
C CYS A 273 -27.01 6.61 18.08
N SER A 274 -28.08 6.88 18.82
CA SER A 274 -28.28 6.43 20.21
C SER A 274 -28.68 4.96 20.36
N ILE A 275 -28.95 4.22 19.28
CA ILE A 275 -29.25 2.79 19.38
C ILE A 275 -27.95 2.00 19.56
N SER A 276 -28.00 0.91 20.32
CA SER A 276 -26.82 0.04 20.50
C SER A 276 -26.76 -1.03 19.42
N ARG A 277 -25.64 -1.14 18.69
CA ARG A 277 -25.38 -2.19 17.68
C ARG A 277 -23.90 -2.57 17.67
N PRO A 278 -23.56 -3.76 17.15
CA PRO A 278 -22.17 -4.09 16.91
C PRO A 278 -21.56 -3.23 15.81
N VAL A 279 -20.24 -3.17 15.75
CA VAL A 279 -19.48 -2.36 14.80
C VAL A 279 -18.45 -3.20 14.05
N ILE A 280 -18.18 -2.84 12.80
CA ILE A 280 -17.03 -3.32 12.05
C ILE A 280 -15.96 -2.24 12.09
N CYS A 281 -14.83 -2.58 12.70
CA CYS A 281 -13.65 -1.74 12.65
C CYS A 281 -12.77 -2.16 11.49
N GLU A 282 -12.07 -1.20 10.92
CA GLU A 282 -11.15 -1.34 9.81
C GLU A 282 -9.86 -0.61 10.17
N SER A 283 -8.76 -1.29 9.93
CA SER A 283 -7.41 -0.73 10.02
C SER A 283 -6.69 -1.11 8.75
N THR A 284 -5.79 -0.26 8.26
CA THR A 284 -4.87 -0.66 7.19
C THR A 284 -3.90 -1.70 7.76
N LEU A 285 -3.42 -2.64 6.93
CA LEU A 285 -2.42 -3.63 7.37
C LEU A 285 -1.28 -2.91 8.12
N GLU A 286 -1.09 -3.21 9.41
CA GLU A 286 -0.14 -2.46 10.24
C GLU A 286 1.27 -2.52 9.63
N ASN A 287 1.86 -1.33 9.49
CA ASN A 287 3.11 -0.93 8.84
C ASN A 287 3.10 -0.92 7.31
N GLY A 288 2.27 -0.04 6.77
CA GLY A 288 2.36 0.51 5.43
C GLY A 288 1.79 1.92 5.39
N GLU A 289 2.34 2.79 6.25
CA GLU A 289 2.42 4.25 6.11
C GLU A 289 1.09 5.02 5.89
N ASP A 290 0.53 5.56 6.97
CA ASP A 290 -0.58 6.52 6.92
C ASP A 290 -0.18 7.76 6.12
N TRP A 291 -0.43 7.75 4.80
CA TRP A 291 -0.28 8.90 3.92
C TRP A 291 -1.63 9.59 3.75
N PHE A 292 -1.81 10.75 4.37
CA PHE A 292 -2.98 11.62 4.22
C PHE A 292 -2.82 12.48 2.97
N CYS A 293 -3.56 12.16 1.90
CA CYS A 293 -3.48 12.89 0.64
C CYS A 293 -4.66 13.85 0.43
N TYR A 294 -4.37 15.06 -0.04
CA TYR A 294 -5.33 16.01 -0.59
C TYR A 294 -5.17 16.04 -2.11
N ASP A 295 -6.25 16.15 -2.86
CA ASP A 295 -6.24 16.05 -4.33
C ASP A 295 -6.12 17.40 -5.07
N ASP A 296 -6.28 18.53 -4.36
CA ASP A 296 -6.29 19.87 -4.97
C ASP A 296 -5.79 20.95 -3.97
N PRO A 297 -4.48 21.27 -3.98
CA PRO A 297 -3.39 20.64 -4.73
C PRO A 297 -3.08 19.21 -4.27
N PHE A 298 -2.46 18.40 -5.13
CA PHE A 298 -1.99 17.07 -4.74
C PHE A 298 -0.87 17.17 -3.68
N GLN A 299 -1.16 16.82 -2.44
CA GLN A 299 -0.19 16.81 -1.35
C GLN A 299 -0.47 15.63 -0.44
N CYS A 300 0.54 14.81 -0.14
CA CYS A 300 0.41 13.71 0.81
C CYS A 300 1.30 13.92 2.03
N PHE A 301 0.80 13.56 3.21
CA PHE A 301 1.51 13.70 4.47
C PHE A 301 1.59 12.36 5.18
N HIS A 302 2.77 11.99 5.68
CA HIS A 302 2.92 10.85 6.56
C HIS A 302 3.28 11.31 7.96
N VAL A 303 2.52 10.87 8.96
CA VAL A 303 2.77 11.19 10.36
C VAL A 303 3.35 9.96 11.04
N SER A 304 4.57 10.08 11.54
CA SER A 304 5.13 9.07 12.43
C SER A 304 4.96 9.51 13.89
N THR A 305 4.44 8.60 14.71
CA THR A 305 4.36 8.79 16.16
C THR A 305 5.61 8.29 16.89
N GLU A 306 6.55 7.67 16.20
CA GLU A 306 7.86 7.30 16.76
C GLU A 306 8.75 8.52 16.89
N ALA A 307 9.57 8.57 17.94
CA ALA A 307 10.42 9.72 18.23
C ALA A 307 11.88 9.42 17.89
N PHE A 308 12.51 10.29 17.11
CA PHE A 308 13.91 10.19 16.69
C PHE A 308 14.59 11.55 16.71
N ASP A 309 15.92 11.58 16.60
CA ASP A 309 16.66 12.79 16.29
C ASP A 309 16.30 13.32 14.88
N PHE A 310 16.55 14.61 14.66
CA PHE A 310 16.11 15.28 13.43
C PHE A 310 16.69 14.64 12.16
N ASP A 311 17.98 14.29 12.17
CA ASP A 311 18.67 13.76 10.99
C ASP A 311 18.14 12.36 10.66
N THR A 312 17.91 11.52 11.69
CA THR A 312 17.29 10.20 11.55
C THR A 312 15.84 10.30 11.06
N ALA A 313 15.02 11.17 11.65
CA ALA A 313 13.63 11.41 11.24
C ALA A 313 13.53 11.83 9.77
N ARG A 314 14.38 12.78 9.34
CA ARG A 314 14.44 13.19 7.94
C ARG A 314 14.88 12.04 7.03
N SER A 315 15.84 11.22 7.47
CA SER A 315 16.30 10.07 6.67
C SER A 315 15.18 9.06 6.40
N TYR A 316 14.22 8.90 7.33
CA TYR A 316 13.03 8.08 7.11
C TYR A 316 12.09 8.68 6.06
N CYS A 317 11.88 9.99 6.06
CA CYS A 317 11.10 10.64 5.00
C CYS A 317 11.77 10.49 3.62
N LEU A 318 13.10 10.66 3.55
CA LEU A 318 13.88 10.57 2.32
C LEU A 318 13.96 9.15 1.71
N GLN A 319 13.52 8.12 2.43
CA GLN A 319 13.42 6.76 1.87
C GLN A 319 12.33 6.67 0.79
N TYR A 320 11.35 7.58 0.80
CA TYR A 320 10.28 7.60 -0.19
C TYR A 320 10.62 8.53 -1.38
N PRO A 321 10.44 8.08 -2.63
CA PRO A 321 10.66 8.92 -3.80
C PRO A 321 9.77 10.17 -3.80
N GLY A 322 10.39 11.35 -3.88
CA GLY A 322 9.68 12.64 -3.95
C GLY A 322 9.16 13.14 -2.59
N VAL A 323 9.70 12.61 -1.50
CA VAL A 323 9.31 12.96 -0.13
C VAL A 323 10.49 13.56 0.62
N ASP A 324 10.22 14.59 1.43
CA ASP A 324 11.13 15.07 2.46
C ASP A 324 10.34 15.33 3.76
N ILE A 325 11.03 15.68 4.83
CA ILE A 325 10.40 16.13 6.07
C ILE A 325 9.63 17.44 5.84
N LEU A 326 8.48 17.60 6.51
CA LEU A 326 7.46 18.61 6.23
C LEU A 326 8.03 20.03 6.07
N SER A 327 7.83 20.62 4.89
CA SER A 327 7.96 22.07 4.68
C SER A 327 6.60 22.75 4.70
N ILE A 328 6.53 23.89 5.40
CA ILE A 328 5.33 24.71 5.51
C ILE A 328 5.55 26.00 4.72
N GLY A 329 5.16 25.98 3.46
CA GLY A 329 5.19 27.13 2.56
C GLY A 329 4.54 26.76 1.24
N ASP A 330 3.48 27.49 0.87
CA ASP A 330 2.97 27.75 -0.49
C ASP A 330 1.66 28.53 -0.41
N ASP A 331 1.32 29.29 -1.45
CA ASP A 331 0.08 30.08 -1.56
C ASP A 331 -1.21 29.23 -1.41
N GLU A 332 -1.11 27.90 -1.49
CA GLU A 332 -2.19 26.92 -1.29
C GLU A 332 -2.58 26.76 0.19
N TRP A 333 -1.62 26.89 1.11
CA TRP A 333 -1.91 26.87 2.54
C TRP A 333 -2.79 28.05 2.96
N LYS A 334 -2.70 29.19 2.23
CA LYS A 334 -3.56 30.36 2.47
C LYS A 334 -5.03 30.10 2.13
N GLN A 335 -5.36 29.18 1.23
CA GLN A 335 -6.75 28.85 0.85
C GLN A 335 -7.35 27.78 1.76
N VAL A 336 -6.58 26.75 2.12
CA VAL A 336 -7.00 25.74 3.11
C VAL A 336 -7.22 26.37 4.48
N LEU A 337 -6.35 27.32 4.88
CA LEU A 337 -6.46 28.08 6.14
C LEU A 337 -7.51 29.20 6.13
N ALA A 338 -8.01 29.62 4.97
CA ALA A 338 -9.04 30.67 4.88
C ALA A 338 -10.49 30.15 4.97
N GLY A 339 -10.70 28.84 4.84
CA GLY A 339 -12.03 28.23 4.76
C GLY A 339 -12.55 27.55 6.03
N GLN A 340 -11.71 27.28 7.03
CA GLN A 340 -12.10 26.54 8.24
C GLN A 340 -12.25 27.48 9.45
N SER A 341 -13.35 27.33 10.19
CA SER A 341 -13.64 28.13 11.38
C SER A 341 -12.66 27.80 12.51
N PHE A 342 -11.83 28.79 12.85
CA PHE A 342 -10.86 28.76 13.94
C PHE A 342 -11.54 28.78 15.33
N GLU A 343 -11.88 27.61 15.86
CA GLU A 343 -11.93 27.42 17.31
C GLU A 343 -10.89 26.42 17.84
N HIS A 344 -10.20 25.67 16.99
CA HIS A 344 -9.08 24.79 17.38
C HIS A 344 -7.93 24.94 16.36
N ASN A 345 -6.76 25.37 16.83
CA ASN A 345 -5.51 25.58 16.10
C ASN A 345 -4.92 24.26 15.50
N ASP A 346 -5.66 23.50 14.70
CA ASP A 346 -5.16 22.23 14.14
C ASP A 346 -4.43 22.47 12.81
N PHE A 347 -3.12 22.68 12.90
CA PHE A 347 -2.20 22.91 11.76
C PHE A 347 -1.75 21.64 11.06
N LEU A 348 -2.16 20.48 11.56
CA LEU A 348 -1.67 19.18 11.18
C LEU A 348 -2.84 18.25 10.88
N PRO A 349 -2.68 17.26 9.97
CA PRO A 349 -3.75 16.32 9.65
C PRO A 349 -4.29 15.66 10.93
N HIS A 350 -5.60 15.73 11.14
CA HIS A 350 -6.26 15.02 12.21
C HIS A 350 -6.19 13.50 11.97
N PRO A 351 -6.02 12.66 13.02
CA PRO A 351 -5.91 13.01 14.43
C PRO A 351 -4.47 12.92 14.93
N LEU A 352 -3.73 14.04 14.97
CA LEU A 352 -2.50 14.07 15.75
C LEU A 352 -2.78 13.98 17.27
N PRO A 353 -1.96 13.22 18.03
CA PRO A 353 -2.01 13.24 19.48
C PRO A 353 -1.82 14.66 20.02
N ARG A 354 -2.79 15.14 20.83
CA ARG A 354 -2.83 16.51 21.41
C ARG A 354 -1.66 16.89 22.33
N SER A 355 -0.62 16.08 22.46
CA SER A 355 0.46 16.25 23.45
C SER A 355 1.86 15.93 22.93
N ARG A 356 2.12 16.03 21.62
CA ARG A 356 3.44 15.73 21.05
C ARG A 356 3.97 16.85 20.17
N GLU A 357 5.29 17.02 20.21
CA GLU A 357 6.08 17.86 19.31
C GLU A 357 6.42 17.04 18.06
N PHE A 358 6.35 17.68 16.89
CA PHE A 358 6.68 17.04 15.62
C PHE A 358 7.78 17.79 14.89
N TRP A 359 8.86 17.11 14.50
CA TRP A 359 9.88 17.65 13.62
C TRP A 359 9.26 18.12 12.30
N ILE A 360 9.63 19.33 11.92
CA ILE A 360 9.37 19.92 10.61
C ILE A 360 10.71 20.26 9.96
N GLY A 361 10.76 20.36 8.64
CA GLY A 361 11.98 20.58 7.87
C GLY A 361 12.67 21.93 8.03
N LEU A 362 12.37 22.69 9.08
CA LEU A 362 12.94 24.01 9.33
C LEU A 362 14.20 23.87 10.20
N ARG A 363 15.33 24.40 9.72
CA ARG A 363 16.62 24.34 10.41
C ARG A 363 17.44 25.61 10.27
N LYS A 364 18.38 25.86 11.20
CA LYS A 364 19.39 26.91 11.07
C LYS A 364 20.44 26.54 10.01
N GLY A 365 20.69 27.46 9.10
CA GLY A 365 21.80 27.42 8.15
C GLY A 365 23.12 27.85 8.79
N VAL A 366 24.21 27.76 8.02
CA VAL A 366 25.57 28.10 8.51
C VAL A 366 25.69 29.58 8.92
N ALA A 367 24.88 30.46 8.32
CA ALA A 367 24.84 31.88 8.65
C ALA A 367 23.97 32.21 9.88
N GLY A 368 23.27 31.21 10.45
CA GLY A 368 22.30 31.39 11.53
C GLY A 368 20.86 31.66 11.07
N ASP A 369 20.64 31.84 9.76
CA ASP A 369 19.31 32.04 9.18
C ASP A 369 18.51 30.74 9.14
N TRP A 370 17.19 30.81 9.38
CA TRP A 370 16.29 29.67 9.27
C TRP A 370 15.90 29.38 7.81
N MET A 371 15.93 28.12 7.42
CA MET A 371 15.62 27.67 6.07
C MET A 371 14.98 26.28 6.05
N TRP A 372 14.09 26.04 5.08
CA TRP A 372 13.53 24.72 4.83
C TRP A 372 14.57 23.80 4.18
N VAL A 373 14.65 22.55 4.63
CA VAL A 373 15.62 21.55 4.15
C VAL A 373 15.39 21.09 2.71
N ASP A 374 14.16 21.24 2.21
CA ASP A 374 13.76 20.93 0.84
C ASP A 374 14.03 22.08 -0.14
N GLY A 375 14.48 23.24 0.38
CA GLY A 375 14.74 24.45 -0.41
C GLY A 375 13.52 25.34 -0.66
N SER A 376 12.37 25.01 -0.08
CA SER A 376 11.16 25.83 -0.15
C SER A 376 11.41 27.24 0.43
N PRO A 377 10.73 28.28 -0.07
CA PRO A 377 10.89 29.64 0.44
C PRO A 377 10.41 29.73 1.89
N PHE A 378 11.20 30.39 2.75
CA PHE A 378 10.80 30.69 4.13
C PHE A 378 10.13 32.07 4.17
N ASP A 379 8.82 32.11 3.96
CA ASP A 379 8.00 33.33 3.89
C ASP A 379 6.95 33.45 5.02
N LEU A 380 6.88 32.43 5.88
CA LEU A 380 5.95 32.35 7.01
C LEU A 380 6.71 32.18 8.33
N ASP A 381 6.35 32.98 9.32
CA ASP A 381 6.85 32.90 10.69
C ASP A 381 5.68 32.60 11.64
N ARG A 382 5.82 31.54 12.44
CA ARG A 382 4.83 31.07 13.43
C ARG A 382 5.48 30.67 14.76
N TRP A 383 6.63 31.26 15.11
CA TRP A 383 7.30 30.94 16.36
C TRP A 383 6.42 31.20 17.58
N GLU A 384 6.54 30.34 18.60
CA GLU A 384 6.00 30.59 19.93
C GLU A 384 6.61 31.86 20.53
N TYR A 385 5.89 32.52 21.43
CA TYR A 385 6.44 33.65 22.15
C TYR A 385 7.69 33.23 22.94
N GLY A 386 8.86 33.73 22.52
CA GLY A 386 10.15 33.39 23.12
C GLY A 386 11.02 32.46 22.25
N SER A 387 10.45 31.91 21.18
CA SER A 387 11.19 31.20 20.13
C SER A 387 11.33 32.07 18.86
N PRO A 388 12.36 31.84 18.04
CA PRO A 388 13.50 30.99 18.33
C PRO A 388 14.36 31.64 19.43
N ALA A 389 14.79 30.86 20.43
CA ALA A 389 15.55 31.41 21.54
C ALA A 389 16.98 31.77 21.11
N GLU A 390 17.57 32.82 21.72
CA GLU A 390 18.93 33.27 21.39
C GLU A 390 20.00 32.18 21.62
N GLU A 391 19.79 31.32 22.62
CA GLU A 391 20.59 30.11 22.91
C GLU A 391 19.81 28.81 22.61
N GLY A 392 18.80 28.86 21.75
CA GLY A 392 17.97 27.70 21.43
C GLY A 392 18.48 26.86 20.25
N GLY A 393 17.78 25.76 19.99
CA GLY A 393 18.25 24.67 19.10
C GLY A 393 18.37 25.03 17.62
N GLU A 394 18.93 24.10 16.83
CA GLU A 394 19.14 24.31 15.39
C GLU A 394 18.03 23.77 14.49
N CYS A 395 17.05 23.07 15.05
CA CYS A 395 15.90 22.51 14.31
C CYS A 395 14.59 22.98 14.94
N ALA A 396 13.50 22.92 14.18
CA ALA A 396 12.19 23.33 14.67
C ALA A 396 11.24 22.14 14.81
N VAL A 397 10.41 22.21 15.85
CA VAL A 397 9.23 21.35 16.02
C VAL A 397 7.96 22.18 15.92
N VAL A 398 6.89 21.56 15.46
CA VAL A 398 5.54 22.10 15.57
C VAL A 398 4.84 21.51 16.78
N THR A 399 4.24 22.38 17.59
CA THR A 399 3.36 22.03 18.71
C THR A 399 1.89 22.18 18.28
N THR A 400 0.96 22.06 19.23
CA THR A 400 -0.47 22.24 18.96
C THR A 400 -0.85 23.65 18.53
N SER A 401 0.04 24.66 18.63
CA SER A 401 -0.30 26.04 18.28
C SER A 401 0.80 26.87 17.63
N SER A 402 2.05 26.42 17.66
CA SER A 402 3.22 27.27 17.39
C SER A 402 4.44 26.43 17.00
N TRP A 403 5.52 27.10 16.60
CA TRP A 403 6.82 26.48 16.39
C TRP A 403 7.77 26.77 17.55
N GLU A 404 8.55 25.77 17.95
CA GLU A 404 9.61 25.89 18.95
C GLU A 404 10.92 25.40 18.37
N ASP A 405 12.03 25.99 18.82
CA ASP A 405 13.38 25.58 18.40
C ASP A 405 13.98 24.59 19.40
N LEU A 406 14.37 23.42 18.90
CA LEU A 406 14.82 22.28 19.67
C LEU A 406 16.20 21.81 19.18
N ASP A 407 17.04 21.33 20.10
CA ASP A 407 18.34 20.77 19.74
C ASP A 407 18.11 19.56 18.82
N LYS A 408 18.83 19.49 17.71
CA LYS A 408 18.65 18.45 16.70
C LYS A 408 18.86 17.02 17.22
N ALA A 409 19.55 16.86 18.35
CA ALA A 409 19.80 15.58 19.02
C ALA A 409 18.67 15.15 19.97
N GLU A 410 17.68 16.01 20.21
CA GLU A 410 16.47 15.65 20.95
C GLU A 410 15.58 14.70 20.15
N PHE A 411 14.64 14.05 20.82
CA PHE A 411 13.77 13.05 20.22
C PHE A 411 12.35 13.58 20.11
N ALA A 412 11.88 13.76 18.89
CA ALA A 412 10.49 14.16 18.62
C ALA A 412 9.88 13.28 17.53
N SER A 413 8.55 13.23 17.51
CA SER A 413 7.78 12.64 16.41
C SER A 413 8.02 13.43 15.13
N TYR A 414 7.60 12.95 13.95
CA TYR A 414 7.92 13.66 12.70
C TYR A 414 6.83 13.53 11.64
N VAL A 415 6.82 14.50 10.71
CA VAL A 415 5.88 14.52 9.59
C VAL A 415 6.66 14.60 8.28
N CYS A 416 6.35 13.70 7.35
CA CYS A 416 6.86 13.72 5.98
C CYS A 416 5.83 14.34 5.03
N LYS A 417 6.29 14.99 3.97
CA LYS A 417 5.46 15.59 2.92
C LYS A 417 5.91 15.09 1.56
N LYS A 418 4.96 14.67 0.73
CA LYS A 418 5.12 14.44 -0.70
C LYS A 418 4.55 15.61 -1.47
N SER A 419 5.41 16.28 -2.23
CA SER A 419 5.01 17.34 -3.15
C SER A 419 4.79 16.75 -4.57
N PRO A 420 3.99 17.41 -5.43
CA PRO A 420 3.69 16.96 -6.80
C PRO A 420 4.89 16.60 -7.68
#